data_AF-A0A8H7P4G0-F1
#
_entry.id   AF-A0A8H7P4G0-F1
#
_cell.length_a   1.000
_cell.length_b   1.000
_cell.length_c   1.000
_cell.angle_alpha   90.00
_cell.angle_beta   90.00
_cell.angle_gamma   90.00
#
_symmetry.space_group_name_H-M   'P 1'
#
loop_
_entity.id
_entity.type
_entity.pdbx_description
1 polymer ?
#
loop_
_entity_poly.entity_id
_entity_poly.type
_entity_poly.pdbx_seq_one_letter_code
_entity_poly.pdbx_strand_id
1 'polypeptide(L)'
;MSSSPTVFFPSPIGGVPFTIDLAPSVLFALLYAALAPLVIYRVASAKSRTIILAGTFIFSLQRIADMALRAQEAHVPSDRTSNSNIKYLQTTYATGFIGMGHGLLEMLRCLLMNATKGTPPSETSATCPDDIELQRPPIGESTNTSPSKMGSKDNVGVVYTPVDSMRSRSFSFTPIPATTALFPPTREDQPGRRKRIQTIASLTLIPFGISILMAIIAGNNYYKSFTSASEGHTVGLVRAASTSLALILFQATNITAFTCMVTDRRVSRSRALYICALTCLLSVVGVYRLVVMRCTTDALESTAPCSLNSNAAKAAFYVFHMAPEYLTAVAIWGVNIRATFQTGTWGKV
;
A
#
# COMPACT_ATOMS: atom_id res chain seq x y z
N MET A 1 -24.62 49.74 21.93
CA MET A 1 -24.44 48.84 20.77
C MET A 1 -24.15 47.46 21.31
N SER A 2 -25.08 46.52 21.19
CA SER A 2 -24.88 45.13 21.59
C SER A 2 -23.90 44.49 20.62
N SER A 3 -22.68 44.18 21.05
CA SER A 3 -21.74 43.38 20.28
C SER A 3 -22.38 42.01 20.05
N SER A 4 -22.69 41.66 18.80
CA SER A 4 -23.10 40.29 18.47
C SER A 4 -22.06 39.32 19.03
N PRO A 5 -22.47 38.24 19.70
CA PRO A 5 -21.54 37.30 20.31
C PRO A 5 -20.61 36.72 19.23
N THR A 6 -19.31 36.80 19.47
CA THR A 6 -18.29 36.24 18.57
C THR A 6 -18.46 34.72 18.52
N VAL A 7 -18.73 34.17 17.34
CA VAL A 7 -18.94 32.73 17.16
C VAL A 7 -17.60 32.09 16.79
N PHE A 8 -17.11 31.19 17.65
CA PHE A 8 -15.95 30.37 17.35
C PHE A 8 -16.35 29.11 16.59
N PHE A 9 -15.59 28.79 15.56
CA PHE A 9 -15.77 27.59 14.74
C PHE A 9 -14.43 26.86 14.52
N PRO A 10 -14.45 25.56 14.17
CA PRO A 10 -13.23 24.81 13.88
C PRO A 10 -12.44 25.46 12.76
N SER A 11 -11.12 25.62 12.90
CA SER A 11 -10.31 26.23 11.85
C SER A 11 -10.25 25.35 10.59
N PRO A 12 -10.25 25.94 9.39
CA PRO A 12 -10.23 25.18 8.14
C PRO A 12 -8.89 24.45 8.02
N ILE A 13 -8.91 23.18 7.65
CA ILE A 13 -7.67 22.41 7.47
C ILE A 13 -6.89 23.03 6.33
N GLY A 14 -5.64 23.37 6.61
CA GLY A 14 -4.76 24.12 5.71
C GLY A 14 -4.95 25.65 5.75
N GLY A 15 -5.89 26.17 6.53
CA GLY A 15 -6.21 27.59 6.53
C GLY A 15 -6.86 28.07 5.22
N VAL A 16 -7.20 29.35 5.18
CA VAL A 16 -7.65 30.05 3.98
C VAL A 16 -6.46 30.32 3.06
N PRO A 17 -6.57 30.13 1.74
CA PRO A 17 -5.43 30.33 0.85
C PRO A 17 -5.05 31.80 0.74
N PHE A 18 -3.84 32.13 1.16
CA PHE A 18 -3.25 33.46 1.00
C PHE A 18 -2.22 33.43 -0.11
N THR A 19 -1.66 34.59 -0.49
CA THR A 19 -0.71 34.69 -1.59
C THR A 19 0.49 33.74 -1.46
N ILE A 20 0.92 33.42 -0.23
CA ILE A 20 1.98 32.44 0.04
C ILE A 20 1.61 31.00 -0.37
N ASP A 21 0.32 30.67 -0.46
CA ASP A 21 -0.16 29.36 -0.93
C ASP A 21 -0.09 29.21 -2.45
N LEU A 22 0.08 30.29 -3.21
CA LEU A 22 0.03 30.26 -4.67
C LEU A 22 1.10 29.32 -5.25
N ALA A 23 2.36 29.54 -4.90
CA ALA A 23 3.48 28.74 -5.38
C ALA A 23 3.37 27.25 -5.02
N PRO A 24 3.16 26.86 -3.74
CA PRO A 24 3.02 25.45 -3.39
C PRO A 24 1.75 24.82 -3.98
N SER A 25 0.63 25.55 -4.10
CA SER A 25 -0.58 25.02 -4.75
C SER A 25 -0.33 24.70 -6.23
N VAL A 26 0.29 25.62 -6.98
CA VAL A 26 0.65 25.39 -8.38
C VAL A 26 1.63 24.21 -8.51
N LEU A 27 2.63 24.13 -7.64
CA LEU A 27 3.58 23.01 -7.63
C LEU A 27 2.87 21.66 -7.44
N PHE A 28 2.03 21.52 -6.42
CA PHE A 28 1.29 20.27 -6.19
C PHE A 28 0.30 19.97 -7.32
N ALA A 29 -0.36 20.98 -7.90
CA ALA A 29 -1.22 20.78 -9.07
C ALA A 29 -0.43 20.20 -10.25
N LEU A 30 0.76 20.73 -10.55
CA LEU A 30 1.63 20.21 -11.60
C LEU A 30 2.14 18.80 -11.28
N LEU A 31 2.49 18.51 -10.02
CA LEU A 31 2.93 17.19 -9.59
C LEU A 31 1.84 16.12 -9.76
N TYR A 32 0.58 16.43 -9.42
CA TYR A 32 -0.55 15.53 -9.67
C TYR A 32 -0.90 15.45 -11.16
N ALA A 33 -0.80 16.55 -11.92
CA ALA A 33 -0.99 16.54 -13.36
C ALA A 33 0.07 15.67 -14.06
N ALA A 34 1.33 15.69 -13.61
CA ALA A 34 2.39 14.83 -14.10
C ALA A 34 2.15 13.33 -13.81
N LEU A 35 1.35 13.01 -12.78
CA LEU A 35 0.89 11.63 -12.55
C LEU A 35 -0.23 11.20 -13.50
N ALA A 36 -1.00 12.14 -14.06
CA ALA A 36 -2.17 11.81 -14.88
C ALA A 36 -1.86 10.88 -16.07
N PRO A 37 -0.78 11.05 -16.85
CA PRO A 37 -0.43 10.11 -17.92
C PRO A 37 -0.19 8.68 -17.42
N LEU A 38 0.52 8.53 -16.30
CA LEU A 38 0.77 7.22 -15.68
C LEU A 38 -0.54 6.59 -15.21
N VAL A 39 -1.39 7.38 -14.56
CA VAL A 39 -2.69 6.97 -14.07
C VAL A 39 -3.60 6.51 -15.23
N ILE A 40 -3.68 7.30 -16.30
CA ILE A 40 -4.44 6.99 -17.52
C ILE A 40 -3.91 5.70 -18.15
N TYR A 41 -2.59 5.57 -18.31
CA TYR A 41 -1.97 4.35 -18.82
C TYR A 41 -2.34 3.12 -17.99
N ARG A 42 -2.29 3.24 -16.65
CA ARG A 42 -2.61 2.14 -15.72
C ARG A 42 -4.07 1.71 -15.80
N VAL A 43 -4.98 2.67 -16.00
CA VAL A 43 -6.43 2.40 -16.12
C VAL A 43 -6.79 1.88 -17.53
N ALA A 44 -6.15 2.39 -18.58
CA ALA A 44 -6.40 1.96 -19.96
C ALA A 44 -5.82 0.57 -20.27
N SER A 45 -4.66 0.23 -19.69
CA SER A 45 -4.00 -1.04 -19.95
C SER A 45 -4.71 -2.21 -19.25
N ALA A 46 -5.21 -3.16 -20.06
CA ALA A 46 -5.84 -4.38 -19.59
C ALA A 46 -4.93 -5.24 -18.69
N LYS A 47 -3.60 -5.04 -18.74
CA LYS A 47 -2.62 -5.75 -17.91
C LYS A 47 -2.49 -5.16 -16.49
N SER A 48 -2.90 -3.91 -16.28
CA SER A 48 -2.77 -3.22 -14.98
C SER A 48 -4.09 -2.79 -14.35
N ARG A 49 -5.17 -2.65 -15.13
CA ARG A 49 -6.46 -2.18 -14.62
C ARG A 49 -7.00 -3.08 -13.51
N THR A 50 -7.34 -2.46 -12.38
CA THR A 50 -7.97 -3.08 -11.21
C THR A 50 -8.96 -2.09 -10.58
N ILE A 51 -10.15 -2.55 -10.20
CA ILE A 51 -11.18 -1.70 -9.58
C ILE A 51 -10.80 -1.22 -8.18
N ILE A 52 -9.87 -1.92 -7.51
CA ILE A 52 -9.37 -1.58 -6.17
C ILE A 52 -8.83 -0.14 -6.12
N LEU A 53 -8.29 0.36 -7.24
CA LEU A 53 -7.70 1.70 -7.34
C LEU A 53 -8.65 2.78 -7.87
N ALA A 54 -9.93 2.45 -8.12
CA ALA A 54 -10.89 3.43 -8.65
C ALA A 54 -11.06 4.65 -7.72
N GLY A 55 -11.07 4.43 -6.40
CA GLY A 55 -11.11 5.52 -5.42
C GLY A 55 -9.85 6.39 -5.49
N THR A 56 -8.66 5.78 -5.49
CA THR A 56 -7.38 6.49 -5.62
C THR A 56 -7.30 7.27 -6.93
N PHE A 57 -7.90 6.77 -8.01
CA PHE A 57 -7.97 7.45 -9.30
C PHE A 57 -8.76 8.76 -9.20
N ILE A 58 -9.99 8.66 -8.71
CA ILE A 58 -10.88 9.81 -8.52
C ILE A 58 -10.19 10.85 -7.63
N PHE A 59 -9.62 10.43 -6.50
CA PHE A 59 -8.94 11.36 -5.60
C PHE A 59 -7.68 11.97 -6.20
N SER A 60 -6.89 11.24 -7.00
CA SER A 60 -5.70 11.81 -7.66
C SER A 60 -6.08 12.93 -8.63
N LEU A 61 -7.19 12.79 -9.36
CA LEU A 61 -7.72 13.86 -10.22
C LEU A 61 -8.33 15.00 -9.41
N GLN A 62 -9.08 14.67 -8.35
CA GLN A 62 -9.65 15.65 -7.42
C GLN A 62 -8.57 16.58 -6.86
N ARG A 63 -7.35 16.06 -6.59
CA ARG A 63 -6.23 16.86 -6.07
C ARG A 63 -5.73 17.94 -7.03
N ILE A 64 -5.87 17.73 -8.33
CA ILE A 64 -5.57 18.78 -9.32
C ILE A 64 -6.57 19.92 -9.15
N ALA A 65 -7.87 19.59 -9.05
CA ALA A 65 -8.93 20.59 -8.84
C ALA A 65 -8.80 21.30 -7.48
N ASP A 66 -8.52 20.56 -6.40
CA ASP A 66 -8.29 21.13 -5.06
C ASP A 66 -7.16 22.17 -5.08
N MET A 67 -6.04 21.85 -5.71
CA MET A 67 -4.87 22.73 -5.77
C MET A 67 -5.06 23.90 -6.74
N ALA A 68 -5.81 23.69 -7.84
CA ALA A 68 -6.18 24.78 -8.73
C ALA A 68 -7.12 25.78 -8.04
N LEU A 69 -8.14 25.31 -7.33
CA LEU A 69 -9.03 26.17 -6.52
C LEU A 69 -8.24 26.90 -5.43
N ARG A 70 -7.33 26.20 -4.75
CA ARG A 70 -6.47 26.82 -3.72
C ARG A 70 -5.56 27.90 -4.29
N ALA A 71 -5.01 27.69 -5.49
CA ALA A 71 -4.22 28.69 -6.21
C ALA A 71 -5.06 29.90 -6.64
N GLN A 72 -6.31 29.67 -7.07
CA GLN A 72 -7.25 30.73 -7.42
C GLN A 72 -7.61 31.58 -6.18
N GLU A 73 -7.95 30.98 -5.05
CA GLU A 73 -8.24 31.70 -3.79
C GLU A 73 -7.02 32.48 -3.25
N ALA A 74 -5.80 31.98 -3.50
CA ALA A 74 -4.58 32.68 -3.17
C ALA A 74 -4.42 33.97 -3.99
N HIS A 75 -4.84 33.95 -5.26
CA HIS A 75 -4.73 35.07 -6.20
C HIS A 75 -5.91 36.06 -6.13
N VAL A 76 -7.13 35.55 -5.96
CA VAL A 76 -8.39 36.31 -5.97
C VAL A 76 -8.99 36.32 -4.56
N PRO A 77 -8.86 37.42 -3.78
CA PRO A 77 -9.30 37.44 -2.39
C PRO A 77 -10.80 37.23 -2.19
N SER A 78 -11.65 37.61 -3.15
CA SER A 78 -13.11 37.41 -3.05
C SER A 78 -13.51 35.93 -2.97
N ASP A 79 -12.69 35.04 -3.50
CA ASP A 79 -13.01 33.62 -3.58
C ASP A 79 -12.72 32.88 -2.27
N ARG A 80 -11.90 33.46 -1.39
CA ARG A 80 -11.46 32.88 -0.09
C ARG A 80 -12.59 32.59 0.88
N THR A 81 -13.71 33.32 0.75
CA THR A 81 -14.89 33.18 1.60
C THR A 81 -16.03 32.46 0.89
N SER A 82 -15.79 31.94 -0.32
CA SER A 82 -16.78 31.21 -1.10
C SER A 82 -17.23 29.95 -0.36
N ASN A 83 -18.52 29.88 -0.07
CA ASN A 83 -19.15 28.74 0.60
C ASN A 83 -18.89 27.43 -0.16
N SER A 84 -18.98 27.46 -1.48
CA SER A 84 -18.77 26.28 -2.33
C SER A 84 -17.34 25.77 -2.22
N ASN A 85 -16.36 26.66 -2.33
CA ASN A 85 -14.95 26.27 -2.30
C ASN A 85 -14.55 25.73 -0.93
N ILE A 86 -14.96 26.40 0.15
CA ILE A 86 -14.68 25.94 1.51
C ILE A 86 -15.27 24.55 1.74
N LYS A 87 -16.54 24.32 1.37
CA LYS A 87 -17.18 22.99 1.49
C LYS A 87 -16.43 21.94 0.69
N TYR A 88 -16.09 22.26 -0.56
CA TYR A 88 -15.38 21.36 -1.46
C TYR A 88 -14.03 20.96 -0.87
N LEU A 89 -13.16 21.93 -0.57
CA LEU A 89 -11.82 21.69 -0.03
C LEU A 89 -11.86 20.94 1.30
N GLN A 90 -12.72 21.34 2.23
CA GLN A 90 -12.80 20.65 3.53
C GLN A 90 -13.30 19.21 3.40
N THR A 91 -14.20 18.94 2.44
CA THR A 91 -14.71 17.58 2.15
C THR A 91 -13.65 16.71 1.49
N THR A 92 -12.97 17.21 0.45
CA THR A 92 -11.95 16.44 -0.29
C THR A 92 -10.72 16.18 0.56
N TYR A 93 -10.32 17.14 1.39
CA TYR A 93 -9.21 16.97 2.33
C TYR A 93 -9.53 15.87 3.33
N ALA A 94 -10.78 15.79 3.79
CA ALA A 94 -11.22 14.77 4.73
C ALA A 94 -11.35 13.38 4.12
N THR A 95 -11.84 13.27 2.90
CA THR A 95 -12.16 11.97 2.28
C THR A 95 -10.98 11.33 1.56
N GLY A 96 -10.05 12.12 0.99
CA GLY A 96 -8.98 11.60 0.13
C GLY A 96 -8.08 10.56 0.80
N PHE A 97 -7.49 10.89 1.95
CA PHE A 97 -6.58 9.99 2.67
C PHE A 97 -7.30 8.73 3.20
N ILE A 98 -8.58 8.85 3.60
CA ILE A 98 -9.41 7.72 4.05
C ILE A 98 -9.65 6.76 2.88
N GLY A 99 -10.01 7.31 1.71
CA GLY A 99 -10.23 6.53 0.49
C GLY A 99 -8.98 5.80 0.02
N MET A 100 -7.80 6.40 0.14
CA MET A 100 -6.54 5.70 -0.12
C MET A 100 -6.29 4.55 0.86
N GLY A 101 -6.56 4.74 2.15
CA GLY A 101 -6.41 3.65 3.12
C GLY A 101 -7.38 2.49 2.91
N HIS A 102 -8.60 2.77 2.43
CA HIS A 102 -9.53 1.72 1.98
C HIS A 102 -8.91 0.86 0.87
N GLY A 103 -8.26 1.50 -0.12
CA GLY A 103 -7.51 0.80 -1.17
C GLY A 103 -6.36 -0.07 -0.62
N LEU A 104 -5.64 0.41 0.40
CA LEU A 104 -4.56 -0.36 1.04
C LEU A 104 -5.08 -1.61 1.77
N LEU A 105 -6.24 -1.52 2.44
CA LEU A 105 -6.88 -2.67 3.07
C LEU A 105 -7.29 -3.74 2.02
N GLU A 106 -7.80 -3.31 0.88
CA GLU A 106 -8.12 -4.20 -0.24
C GLU A 106 -6.87 -4.89 -0.83
N MET A 107 -5.76 -4.15 -0.93
CA MET A 107 -4.46 -4.71 -1.33
C MET A 107 -3.97 -5.75 -0.31
N LEU A 108 -4.12 -5.47 0.99
CA LEU A 108 -3.79 -6.42 2.06
C LEU A 108 -4.66 -7.67 1.97
N ARG A 109 -5.97 -7.51 1.77
CA ARG A 109 -6.90 -8.63 1.57
C ARG A 109 -6.44 -9.52 0.41
N CYS A 110 -6.08 -8.92 -0.72
CA CYS A 110 -5.59 -9.67 -1.88
C CYS A 110 -4.28 -10.41 -1.60
N LEU A 111 -3.33 -9.75 -0.91
CA LEU A 111 -2.07 -10.38 -0.49
C LEU A 111 -2.32 -11.63 0.37
N LEU A 112 -3.19 -11.50 1.38
CA LEU A 112 -3.49 -12.58 2.30
C LEU A 112 -4.30 -13.70 1.63
N MET A 113 -5.25 -13.37 0.76
CA MET A 113 -5.99 -14.38 -0.01
C MET A 113 -5.07 -15.18 -0.93
N ASN A 114 -4.13 -14.52 -1.63
CA ASN A 114 -3.17 -15.22 -2.48
C ASN A 114 -2.22 -16.13 -1.69
N ALA A 115 -1.87 -15.75 -0.46
CA ALA A 115 -1.06 -16.62 0.42
C ALA A 115 -1.79 -17.92 0.84
N THR A 116 -3.12 -17.99 0.71
CA THR A 116 -3.90 -19.21 1.01
C THR A 116 -4.00 -20.19 -0.16
N LYS A 117 -3.57 -19.82 -1.38
CA LYS A 117 -3.67 -20.69 -2.55
C LYS A 117 -2.63 -21.81 -2.50
N GLY A 118 -3.07 -23.02 -2.82
CA GLY A 118 -2.19 -24.16 -3.04
C GLY A 118 -1.39 -24.07 -4.35
N THR A 119 -0.39 -24.93 -4.51
CA THR A 119 0.28 -25.11 -5.81
C THR A 119 -0.71 -25.79 -6.75
N PRO A 120 -0.99 -25.27 -7.96
CA PRO A 120 -1.82 -26.00 -8.92
C PRO A 120 -1.17 -27.36 -9.20
N PRO A 121 -1.94 -28.45 -9.36
CA PRO A 121 -1.37 -29.72 -9.78
C PRO A 121 -0.66 -29.48 -11.11
N SER A 122 0.65 -29.76 -11.17
CA SER A 122 1.34 -29.83 -12.46
C SER A 122 0.57 -30.83 -13.33
N GLU A 123 0.38 -30.48 -14.60
CA GLU A 123 0.03 -31.43 -15.66
C GLU A 123 1.16 -32.47 -15.80
N THR A 124 1.24 -33.38 -14.84
CA THR A 124 2.18 -34.52 -14.83
C THR A 124 1.44 -35.74 -14.31
N SER A 125 0.23 -35.95 -14.84
CA SER A 125 -0.53 -37.19 -14.70
C SER A 125 -1.31 -37.42 -15.99
N ALA A 126 -0.59 -37.63 -17.09
CA ALA A 126 -1.14 -38.21 -18.31
C ALA A 126 -0.06 -39.01 -19.04
N THR A 127 0.62 -39.89 -18.31
CA THR A 127 1.18 -41.13 -18.86
C THR A 127 1.24 -42.11 -17.71
N CYS A 128 0.20 -42.93 -17.57
CA CYS A 128 0.40 -44.28 -17.04
C CYS A 128 1.39 -44.96 -17.99
N PRO A 129 2.51 -45.53 -17.51
CA PRO A 129 3.18 -46.55 -18.28
C PRO A 129 2.29 -47.79 -18.19
N ASP A 130 1.49 -48.00 -19.23
CA ASP A 130 1.02 -49.34 -19.56
C ASP A 130 2.26 -50.22 -19.80
N ASP A 131 2.21 -51.43 -19.23
CA ASP A 131 3.00 -52.60 -19.59
C ASP A 131 4.53 -52.50 -19.51
N ILE A 132 5.08 -52.70 -18.30
CA ILE A 132 6.42 -53.30 -18.17
C ILE A 132 6.26 -54.79 -18.48
N GLU A 133 6.36 -55.11 -19.78
CA GLU A 133 6.51 -56.48 -20.27
C GLU A 133 7.83 -57.06 -19.75
N LEU A 134 7.72 -58.12 -18.95
CA LEU A 134 8.83 -58.81 -18.31
C LEU A 134 9.61 -59.60 -19.36
N GLN A 135 10.59 -58.96 -20.01
CA GLN A 135 11.40 -59.61 -21.03
C GLN A 135 12.40 -60.58 -20.40
N ARG A 136 12.02 -61.86 -20.40
CA ARG A 136 12.83 -63.01 -19.99
C ARG A 136 14.07 -63.14 -20.91
N PRO A 137 15.29 -63.35 -20.37
CA PRO A 137 16.46 -63.56 -21.22
C PRO A 137 16.43 -64.97 -21.86
N PRO A 138 16.92 -65.13 -23.10
CA PRO A 138 17.00 -66.45 -23.73
C PRO A 138 18.17 -67.26 -23.15
N ILE A 139 17.85 -68.51 -22.81
CA ILE A 139 18.77 -69.57 -22.44
C ILE A 139 19.46 -70.06 -23.72
N GLY A 140 20.80 -70.08 -23.73
CA GLY A 140 21.63 -70.59 -24.82
C GLY A 140 22.94 -71.17 -24.29
N GLU A 141 23.22 -72.39 -24.72
CA GLU A 141 24.17 -73.39 -24.20
C GLU A 141 25.68 -73.13 -24.38
N SER A 142 26.43 -73.87 -23.57
CA SER A 142 27.88 -74.06 -23.37
C SER A 142 28.85 -73.98 -24.57
N THR A 143 30.12 -73.60 -24.30
CA THR A 143 31.30 -74.50 -24.38
C THR A 143 32.60 -73.89 -23.82
N ASN A 144 33.44 -74.77 -23.28
CA ASN A 144 34.68 -74.55 -22.50
C ASN A 144 35.90 -74.15 -23.36
N THR A 145 36.87 -73.41 -22.79
CA THR A 145 38.31 -73.83 -22.63
C THR A 145 39.17 -72.77 -21.91
N SER A 146 40.06 -73.25 -21.02
CA SER A 146 41.00 -72.52 -20.13
C SER A 146 42.37 -72.21 -20.82
N PRO A 147 43.48 -71.89 -20.09
CA PRO A 147 43.85 -70.62 -19.44
C PRO A 147 45.29 -70.14 -19.81
N SER A 148 45.88 -69.19 -19.05
CA SER A 148 47.31 -68.75 -18.94
C SER A 148 47.54 -67.30 -19.38
N LYS A 149 48.37 -66.41 -18.79
CA LYS A 149 49.53 -66.40 -17.85
C LYS A 149 49.46 -65.06 -17.06
N MET A 150 49.74 -64.93 -15.76
CA MET A 150 51.01 -65.00 -15.00
C MET A 150 52.07 -63.93 -15.35
N GLY A 151 52.33 -63.05 -14.38
CA GLY A 151 53.54 -62.22 -14.22
C GLY A 151 53.21 -60.75 -13.95
N SER A 152 53.85 -60.00 -13.05
CA SER A 152 54.94 -60.24 -12.09
C SER A 152 55.32 -58.86 -11.48
N LYS A 153 55.39 -58.77 -10.14
CA LYS A 153 56.29 -57.91 -9.32
C LYS A 153 56.14 -56.38 -9.42
N ASP A 154 56.59 -55.53 -8.49
CA ASP A 154 56.80 -55.50 -7.03
C ASP A 154 57.39 -54.08 -6.77
N ASN A 155 57.09 -53.50 -5.60
CA ASN A 155 57.95 -52.60 -4.79
C ASN A 155 58.24 -51.14 -5.26
N VAL A 156 57.82 -50.09 -4.52
CA VAL A 156 58.30 -49.49 -3.22
C VAL A 156 59.29 -48.33 -3.43
N GLY A 157 59.04 -47.19 -2.77
CA GLY A 157 59.95 -46.04 -2.60
C GLY A 157 59.19 -44.71 -2.41
N VAL A 158 58.75 -44.35 -1.19
CA VAL A 158 59.45 -43.52 -0.18
C VAL A 158 59.72 -42.06 -0.60
N VAL A 159 58.84 -41.18 -0.10
CA VAL A 159 59.01 -39.86 0.55
C VAL A 159 60.20 -38.95 0.17
N TYR A 160 59.86 -37.74 -0.31
CA TYR A 160 60.51 -36.48 0.07
C TYR A 160 59.45 -35.38 0.24
N THR A 161 59.39 -34.79 1.43
CA THR A 161 58.76 -33.47 1.65
C THR A 161 59.85 -32.40 1.62
N PRO A 162 59.55 -31.22 1.06
CA PRO A 162 59.83 -30.01 1.82
C PRO A 162 58.60 -29.09 1.92
N VAL A 163 58.49 -28.56 3.12
CA VAL A 163 57.60 -27.50 3.57
C VAL A 163 58.14 -26.18 3.03
N ASP A 164 57.32 -25.40 2.33
CA ASP A 164 57.07 -23.98 2.67
C ASP A 164 56.19 -23.23 1.66
N SER A 165 55.47 -22.26 2.20
CA SER A 165 54.76 -21.16 1.51
C SER A 165 53.34 -21.42 0.97
N MET A 166 52.40 -21.47 1.92
CA MET A 166 51.02 -21.00 1.74
C MET A 166 50.96 -19.64 1.04
N ARG A 167 50.30 -19.52 -0.12
CA ARG A 167 49.21 -18.54 -0.38
C ARG A 167 48.52 -18.72 -1.74
N SER A 168 47.72 -19.78 -1.87
CA SER A 168 46.61 -19.80 -2.82
C SER A 168 45.50 -20.67 -2.24
N ARG A 169 44.53 -20.05 -1.54
CA ARG A 169 43.30 -20.74 -1.16
C ARG A 169 42.40 -20.77 -2.40
N SER A 170 42.57 -21.78 -3.23
CA SER A 170 41.54 -22.24 -4.14
C SER A 170 40.33 -22.68 -3.31
N PHE A 171 39.22 -21.99 -3.48
CA PHE A 171 37.94 -22.31 -2.86
C PHE A 171 37.45 -23.64 -3.46
N SER A 172 37.68 -24.74 -2.75
CA SER A 172 37.14 -26.05 -3.14
C SER A 172 35.63 -26.04 -2.92
N PHE A 173 34.88 -25.79 -3.99
CA PHE A 173 33.45 -26.00 -4.03
C PHE A 173 33.19 -27.50 -3.95
N THR A 174 32.82 -28.00 -2.78
CA THR A 174 32.23 -29.34 -2.69
C THR A 174 30.87 -29.29 -3.37
N PRO A 175 30.62 -30.06 -4.45
CA PRO A 175 29.30 -30.13 -5.06
C PRO A 175 28.34 -30.72 -4.02
N ILE A 176 27.31 -29.95 -3.66
CA ILE A 176 26.18 -30.47 -2.89
C ILE A 176 25.55 -31.59 -3.73
N PRO A 177 25.26 -32.79 -3.17
CA PRO A 177 24.59 -33.86 -3.89
C PRO A 177 23.29 -33.35 -4.50
N ALA A 178 23.17 -33.43 -5.83
CA ALA A 178 22.06 -32.89 -6.61
C ALA A 178 20.75 -33.72 -6.50
N THR A 179 20.40 -34.20 -5.31
CA THR A 179 19.34 -35.22 -5.15
C THR A 179 18.31 -34.93 -4.06
N THR A 180 18.06 -33.66 -3.67
CA THR A 180 16.98 -33.36 -2.69
C THR A 180 16.28 -32.00 -2.88
N ALA A 181 16.04 -31.57 -4.12
CA ALA A 181 15.06 -30.50 -4.38
C ALA A 181 14.44 -30.62 -5.79
N LEU A 182 13.98 -31.81 -6.19
CA LEU A 182 13.38 -31.98 -7.52
C LEU A 182 11.97 -31.35 -7.64
N PHE A 183 11.32 -31.01 -6.52
CA PHE A 183 10.02 -30.34 -6.55
C PHE A 183 9.93 -29.28 -5.44
N PRO A 184 9.50 -28.04 -5.75
CA PRO A 184 9.12 -27.10 -4.70
C PRO A 184 8.02 -27.75 -3.85
N PRO A 185 8.03 -27.58 -2.52
CA PRO A 185 7.04 -28.20 -1.65
C PRO A 185 5.63 -27.82 -2.15
N THR A 186 4.85 -28.83 -2.50
CA THR A 186 3.45 -28.68 -2.90
C THR A 186 2.70 -28.01 -1.75
N ARG A 187 2.18 -26.81 -2.00
CA ARG A 187 1.42 -26.06 -0.99
C ARG A 187 -0.01 -26.56 -1.01
N GLU A 188 -0.50 -26.99 0.14
CA GLU A 188 -1.91 -27.30 0.33
C GLU A 188 -2.76 -26.02 0.26
N ASP A 189 -3.91 -26.12 -0.41
CA ASP A 189 -4.91 -25.05 -0.49
C ASP A 189 -5.65 -24.89 0.85
N GLN A 190 -5.86 -23.65 1.30
CA GLN A 190 -6.50 -23.36 2.59
C GLN A 190 -7.83 -22.60 2.43
N PRO A 191 -8.91 -23.26 1.96
CA PRO A 191 -10.16 -22.59 1.64
C PRO A 191 -10.88 -22.01 2.86
N GLY A 192 -10.81 -22.66 4.03
CA GLY A 192 -11.40 -22.16 5.27
C GLY A 192 -10.75 -20.85 5.73
N ARG A 193 -9.42 -20.77 5.67
CA ARG A 193 -8.66 -19.55 5.98
C ARG A 193 -8.98 -18.43 4.99
N ARG A 194 -9.12 -18.76 3.70
CA ARG A 194 -9.51 -17.80 2.65
C ARG A 194 -10.87 -17.17 2.94
N LYS A 195 -11.88 -17.98 3.27
CA LYS A 195 -13.22 -17.49 3.66
C LYS A 195 -13.14 -16.57 4.87
N ARG A 196 -12.38 -16.94 5.91
CA ARG A 196 -12.21 -16.11 7.11
C ARG A 196 -11.54 -14.76 6.81
N ILE A 197 -10.48 -14.74 6.00
CA ILE A 197 -9.82 -13.50 5.56
C ILE A 197 -10.80 -12.62 4.79
N GLN A 198 -11.56 -13.20 3.87
CA GLN A 198 -12.56 -12.47 3.10
C GLN A 198 -13.61 -11.85 4.01
N THR A 199 -14.18 -12.60 4.96
CA THR A 199 -15.19 -12.09 5.89
C THR A 199 -14.64 -10.96 6.76
N ILE A 200 -13.47 -11.15 7.38
CA ILE A 200 -12.86 -10.11 8.25
C ILE A 200 -12.58 -8.84 7.45
N ALA A 201 -11.99 -8.97 6.26
CA ALA A 201 -11.69 -7.82 5.44
C ALA A 201 -12.96 -7.10 5.01
N SER A 202 -14.00 -7.81 4.54
CA SER A 202 -15.29 -7.21 4.20
C SER A 202 -15.94 -6.48 5.37
N LEU A 203 -15.89 -7.05 6.57
CA LEU A 203 -16.39 -6.38 7.78
C LEU A 203 -15.59 -5.11 8.12
N THR A 204 -14.29 -5.11 7.83
CA THR A 204 -13.39 -3.96 8.08
C THR A 204 -13.58 -2.84 7.03
N LEU A 205 -14.15 -3.12 5.85
CA LEU A 205 -14.48 -2.08 4.86
C LEU A 205 -15.67 -1.20 5.30
N ILE A 206 -16.60 -1.75 6.09
CA ILE A 206 -17.76 -1.01 6.61
C ILE A 206 -17.34 0.24 7.40
N PRO A 207 -16.47 0.16 8.43
CA PRO A 207 -16.05 1.34 9.17
C PRO A 207 -15.25 2.35 8.32
N PHE A 208 -14.58 1.92 7.24
CA PHE A 208 -14.03 2.85 6.25
C PHE A 208 -15.13 3.66 5.56
N GLY A 209 -16.19 3.00 5.10
CA GLY A 209 -17.35 3.67 4.51
C GLY A 209 -18.04 4.64 5.47
N ILE A 210 -18.19 4.25 6.74
CA ILE A 210 -18.72 5.12 7.81
C ILE A 210 -17.84 6.35 8.01
N SER A 211 -16.52 6.17 8.06
CA SER A 211 -15.56 7.26 8.21
C SER A 211 -15.63 8.26 7.04
N ILE A 212 -15.73 7.77 5.80
CA ILE A 212 -15.94 8.61 4.59
C ILE A 212 -17.27 9.36 4.68
N LEU A 213 -18.36 8.69 5.05
CA LEU A 213 -19.67 9.33 5.16
C LEU A 213 -19.68 10.45 6.20
N MET A 214 -19.09 10.21 7.37
CA MET A 214 -18.94 11.23 8.42
C MET A 214 -18.10 12.42 7.92
N ALA A 215 -17.00 12.16 7.20
CA ALA A 215 -16.17 13.21 6.61
C ALA A 215 -16.95 14.08 5.61
N ILE A 216 -17.80 13.48 4.76
CA ILE A 216 -18.67 14.20 3.82
C ILE A 216 -19.70 15.06 4.56
N ILE A 217 -20.39 14.48 5.55
CA ILE A 217 -21.40 15.20 6.35
C ILE A 217 -20.78 16.43 7.02
N ALA A 218 -19.61 16.27 7.64
CA ALA A 218 -18.95 17.37 8.31
C ALA A 218 -18.42 18.44 7.36
N GLY A 219 -17.93 18.04 6.17
CA GLY A 219 -17.52 18.99 5.13
C GLY A 219 -18.68 19.80 4.56
N ASN A 220 -19.81 19.15 4.26
CA ASN A 220 -21.01 19.82 3.75
C ASN A 220 -21.66 20.76 4.77
N ASN A 221 -21.62 20.40 6.06
CA ASN A 221 -22.15 21.25 7.14
C ASN A 221 -21.13 22.28 7.64
N TYR A 222 -19.89 22.29 7.13
CA TYR A 222 -18.84 23.14 7.65
C TYR A 222 -19.20 24.63 7.61
N TYR A 223 -19.83 25.13 6.54
CA TYR A 223 -20.24 26.53 6.46
C TYR A 223 -21.27 26.94 7.55
N LYS A 224 -22.11 26.01 8.02
CA LYS A 224 -23.09 26.28 9.08
C LYS A 224 -22.41 26.61 10.42
N SER A 225 -21.15 26.18 10.59
CA SER A 225 -20.37 26.49 11.80
C SER A 225 -20.08 27.97 11.97
N PHE A 226 -20.06 28.76 10.89
CA PHE A 226 -19.76 30.19 10.97
C PHE A 226 -20.90 31.00 11.59
N THR A 227 -22.12 30.48 11.48
CA THR A 227 -23.33 31.16 11.96
C THR A 227 -23.83 30.64 13.30
N SER A 228 -23.36 29.47 13.74
CA SER A 228 -23.84 28.82 14.96
C SER A 228 -22.74 28.06 15.69
N ALA A 229 -22.55 28.38 16.98
CA ALA A 229 -21.58 27.71 17.84
C ALA A 229 -21.91 26.22 18.06
N SER A 230 -23.19 25.86 18.13
CA SER A 230 -23.62 24.46 18.30
C SER A 230 -23.30 23.61 17.05
N GLU A 231 -23.50 24.18 15.87
CA GLU A 231 -23.10 23.57 14.60
C GLU A 231 -21.58 23.46 14.50
N GLY A 232 -20.84 24.48 14.94
CA GLY A 232 -19.38 24.45 15.02
C GLY A 232 -18.85 23.31 15.89
N HIS A 233 -19.43 23.12 17.08
CA HIS A 233 -19.07 22.01 17.95
C HIS A 233 -19.37 20.65 17.30
N THR A 234 -20.55 20.51 16.70
CA THR A 234 -20.97 19.26 16.04
C THR A 234 -20.07 18.90 14.86
N VAL A 235 -19.79 19.87 13.98
CA VAL A 235 -18.87 19.71 12.85
C VAL A 235 -17.47 19.35 13.33
N GLY A 236 -16.96 20.02 14.37
CA GLY A 236 -15.68 19.69 14.99
C GLY A 236 -15.61 18.24 15.48
N LEU A 237 -16.66 17.79 16.19
CA LEU A 237 -16.74 16.43 16.70
C LEU A 237 -16.80 15.38 15.59
N VAL A 238 -17.62 15.57 14.55
CA VAL A 238 -17.73 14.62 13.42
C VAL A 238 -16.42 14.55 12.63
N ARG A 239 -15.71 15.69 12.47
CA ARG A 239 -14.36 15.74 11.87
C ARG A 239 -13.33 14.93 12.67
N ALA A 240 -13.33 15.10 13.99
CA ALA A 240 -12.43 14.38 14.88
C ALA A 240 -12.75 12.88 14.92
N ALA A 241 -14.03 12.51 14.98
CA ALA A 241 -14.49 11.12 15.00
C ALA A 241 -14.12 10.37 13.71
N SER A 242 -14.41 10.96 12.54
CA SER A 242 -14.05 10.37 11.24
C SER A 242 -12.54 10.15 11.10
N THR A 243 -11.73 11.16 11.46
CA THR A 243 -10.27 11.08 11.39
C THR A 243 -9.70 10.07 12.39
N SER A 244 -10.23 10.01 13.60
CA SER A 244 -9.82 9.03 14.62
C SER A 244 -10.13 7.61 14.18
N LEU A 245 -11.34 7.37 13.65
CA LEU A 245 -11.73 6.08 13.12
C LEU A 245 -10.80 5.66 11.96
N ALA A 246 -10.48 6.57 11.04
CA ALA A 246 -9.56 6.29 9.94
C ALA A 246 -8.16 5.90 10.45
N LEU A 247 -7.61 6.61 11.44
CA LEU A 247 -6.32 6.27 12.05
C LEU A 247 -6.32 4.89 12.72
N ILE A 248 -7.38 4.56 13.47
CA ILE A 248 -7.53 3.24 14.08
C ILE A 248 -7.51 2.15 12.99
N LEU A 249 -8.23 2.36 11.89
CA LEU A 249 -8.26 1.43 10.77
C LEU A 249 -6.90 1.32 10.05
N PHE A 250 -6.15 2.42 9.92
CA PHE A 250 -4.79 2.38 9.39
C PHE A 250 -3.86 1.57 10.30
N GLN A 251 -3.92 1.77 11.62
CA GLN A 251 -3.12 0.99 12.56
C GLN A 251 -3.52 -0.48 12.55
N ALA A 252 -4.82 -0.80 12.48
CA ALA A 252 -5.28 -2.18 12.35
C ALA A 252 -4.75 -2.84 11.07
N THR A 253 -4.75 -2.10 9.94
CA THR A 253 -4.18 -2.56 8.67
C THR A 253 -2.67 -2.80 8.79
N ASN A 254 -1.96 -1.88 9.43
CA ASN A 254 -0.52 -1.95 9.62
C ASN A 254 -0.10 -3.12 10.54
N ILE A 255 -0.78 -3.27 11.67
CA ILE A 255 -0.58 -4.38 12.63
C ILE A 255 -0.88 -5.72 11.95
N THR A 256 -1.96 -5.81 11.17
CA THR A 256 -2.29 -7.03 10.43
C THR A 256 -1.22 -7.38 9.40
N ALA A 257 -0.80 -6.40 8.58
CA ALA A 257 0.24 -6.59 7.58
C ALA A 257 1.58 -7.01 8.22
N PHE A 258 1.98 -6.36 9.31
CA PHE A 258 3.19 -6.67 10.06
C PHE A 258 3.13 -8.05 10.70
N THR A 259 2.02 -8.39 11.36
CA THR A 259 1.84 -9.70 12.00
C THR A 259 1.89 -10.81 10.97
N CYS A 260 1.19 -10.67 9.83
CA CYS A 260 1.23 -11.65 8.75
C CYS A 260 2.63 -11.78 8.12
N MET A 261 3.38 -10.69 7.99
CA MET A 261 4.76 -10.71 7.49
C MET A 261 5.71 -11.52 8.39
N VAL A 262 5.50 -11.47 9.71
CA VAL A 262 6.33 -12.18 10.69
C VAL A 262 5.88 -13.63 10.87
N THR A 263 4.57 -13.86 10.94
CA THR A 263 3.99 -15.17 11.30
C THR A 263 3.81 -16.11 10.11
N ASP A 264 3.51 -15.60 8.91
CA ASP A 264 3.20 -16.44 7.76
C ASP A 264 4.30 -16.41 6.69
N ARG A 265 5.02 -17.53 6.55
CA ARG A 265 6.05 -17.71 5.51
C ARG A 265 5.48 -17.69 4.09
N ARG A 266 4.17 -17.86 3.89
CA ARG A 266 3.50 -17.79 2.58
C ARG A 266 3.31 -16.34 2.11
N VAL A 267 3.34 -15.36 3.02
CA VAL A 267 3.15 -13.94 2.69
C VAL A 267 4.47 -13.32 2.23
N SER A 268 4.43 -12.62 1.10
CA SER A 268 5.60 -11.87 0.61
C SER A 268 5.89 -10.67 1.51
N ARG A 269 7.04 -10.71 2.20
CA ARG A 269 7.46 -9.65 3.13
C ARG A 269 7.56 -8.29 2.45
N SER A 270 8.13 -8.22 1.25
CA SER A 270 8.27 -6.95 0.51
C SER A 270 6.92 -6.30 0.21
N ARG A 271 5.90 -7.10 -0.14
CA ARG A 271 4.53 -6.60 -0.42
C ARG A 271 3.82 -6.16 0.86
N ALA A 272 4.05 -6.86 1.97
CA ALA A 272 3.52 -6.45 3.28
C ALA A 272 4.18 -5.16 3.78
N LEU A 273 5.52 -5.06 3.72
CA LEU A 273 6.27 -3.84 4.04
C LEU A 273 5.83 -2.65 3.21
N TYR A 274 5.55 -2.87 1.93
CA TYR A 274 5.01 -1.83 1.06
C TYR A 274 3.68 -1.28 1.58
N ILE A 275 2.73 -2.14 1.95
CA ILE A 275 1.46 -1.72 2.55
C ILE A 275 1.71 -0.99 3.88
N CYS A 276 2.56 -1.53 4.75
CA CYS A 276 2.93 -0.90 6.02
C CYS A 276 3.47 0.53 5.80
N ALA A 277 4.42 0.70 4.89
CA ALA A 277 5.02 2.00 4.58
C ALA A 277 3.96 3.02 4.11
N LEU A 278 3.06 2.62 3.22
CA LEU A 278 1.98 3.50 2.75
C LEU A 278 0.96 3.82 3.85
N THR A 279 0.61 2.85 4.71
CA THR A 279 -0.27 3.11 5.85
C THR A 279 0.38 4.04 6.87
N CYS A 280 1.70 3.97 7.08
CA CYS A 280 2.44 4.91 7.91
C CYS A 280 2.40 6.32 7.32
N LEU A 281 2.61 6.49 6.01
CA LEU A 281 2.49 7.79 5.34
C LEU A 281 1.10 8.40 5.49
N LEU A 282 0.03 7.62 5.28
CA LEU A 282 -1.35 8.11 5.49
C LEU A 282 -1.66 8.39 6.96
N SER A 283 -1.00 7.69 7.89
CA SER A 283 -1.13 7.98 9.32
C SER A 283 -0.57 9.35 9.69
N VAL A 284 0.49 9.82 9.01
CA VAL A 284 0.99 11.21 9.19
C VAL A 284 -0.11 12.22 8.90
N VAL A 285 -0.87 12.02 7.82
CA VAL A 285 -2.01 12.88 7.44
C VAL A 285 -3.08 12.88 8.54
N GLY A 286 -3.48 11.68 9.01
CA GLY A 286 -4.48 11.57 10.07
C GLY A 286 -4.03 12.22 11.38
N VAL A 287 -2.77 12.05 11.79
CA VAL A 287 -2.21 12.67 13.00
C VAL A 287 -2.19 14.19 12.86
N TYR A 288 -1.68 14.72 11.75
CA TYR A 288 -1.70 16.15 11.47
C TYR A 288 -3.12 16.71 11.58
N ARG A 289 -4.11 16.05 10.96
CA ARG A 289 -5.52 16.44 11.01
C ARG A 289 -6.04 16.48 12.44
N LEU A 290 -5.78 15.46 13.26
CA LEU A 290 -6.21 15.46 14.67
C LEU A 290 -5.58 16.58 15.49
N VAL A 291 -4.32 16.92 15.22
CA VAL A 291 -3.62 18.02 15.89
C VAL A 291 -4.31 19.35 15.56
N VAL A 292 -4.52 19.64 14.26
CA VAL A 292 -5.09 20.93 13.84
C VAL A 292 -6.60 21.04 14.09
N MET A 293 -7.31 19.93 14.25
CA MET A 293 -8.75 19.94 14.59
C MET A 293 -9.05 20.46 16.00
N ARG A 294 -8.04 20.59 16.86
CA ARG A 294 -8.16 21.25 18.17
C ARG A 294 -8.21 22.77 18.06
N CYS A 295 -7.82 23.31 16.91
CA CYS A 295 -7.77 24.73 16.66
C CYS A 295 -9.14 25.26 16.24
N THR A 296 -9.54 26.38 16.84
CA THR A 296 -10.74 27.13 16.48
C THR A 296 -10.38 28.58 16.15
N THR A 297 -11.24 29.24 15.39
CA THR A 297 -11.09 30.65 15.03
C THR A 297 -12.46 31.32 14.97
N ASP A 298 -12.46 32.64 15.06
CA ASP A 298 -13.62 33.53 15.00
C ASP A 298 -13.77 34.21 13.63
N ALA A 299 -12.73 34.19 12.80
CA ALA A 299 -12.76 34.73 11.44
C ALA A 299 -11.88 33.91 10.48
N LEU A 300 -12.38 33.69 9.26
CA LEU A 300 -11.71 32.90 8.24
C LEU A 300 -10.32 33.42 7.87
N GLU A 301 -10.17 34.74 7.78
CA GLU A 301 -8.92 35.39 7.42
C GLU A 301 -8.07 35.80 8.64
N SER A 302 -8.49 35.43 9.86
CA SER A 302 -7.73 35.71 11.07
C SER A 302 -6.31 35.15 10.97
N THR A 303 -5.31 35.89 11.43
CA THR A 303 -3.92 35.43 11.55
C THR A 303 -3.54 35.13 13.00
N ALA A 304 -4.53 35.16 13.90
CA ALA A 304 -4.34 34.80 15.30
C ALA A 304 -3.82 33.36 15.45
N PRO A 305 -3.21 33.02 16.60
CA PRO A 305 -2.88 31.63 16.91
C PRO A 305 -4.09 30.72 16.70
N CYS A 306 -3.85 29.47 16.27
CA CYS A 306 -4.91 28.50 15.92
C CYS A 306 -5.77 28.84 14.69
N SER A 307 -5.62 29.97 14.01
CA SER A 307 -6.31 30.23 12.72
C SER A 307 -5.86 29.30 11.57
N LEU A 308 -4.67 28.70 11.70
CA LEU A 308 -3.96 27.93 10.67
C LEU A 308 -3.54 28.76 9.43
N ASN A 309 -3.58 30.09 9.54
CA ASN A 309 -3.23 31.00 8.46
C ASN A 309 -1.79 31.56 8.55
N SER A 310 -1.03 31.21 9.60
CA SER A 310 0.38 31.60 9.70
C SER A 310 1.25 30.85 8.67
N ASN A 311 2.38 31.44 8.29
CA ASN A 311 3.32 30.81 7.34
C ASN A 311 3.75 29.40 7.78
N ALA A 312 4.00 29.22 9.09
CA ALA A 312 4.36 27.93 9.65
C ALA A 312 3.20 26.90 9.57
N ALA A 313 1.96 27.32 9.84
CA ALA A 313 0.80 26.44 9.74
C ALA A 313 0.53 26.00 8.30
N LYS A 314 0.72 26.91 7.33
CA LYS A 314 0.63 26.60 5.89
C LYS A 314 1.74 25.66 5.45
N ALA A 315 2.99 25.89 5.87
CA ALA A 315 4.08 24.95 5.61
C ALA A 315 3.77 23.55 6.18
N ALA A 316 3.28 23.47 7.42
CA ALA A 316 2.87 22.21 8.05
C ALA A 316 1.76 21.50 7.27
N PHE A 317 0.80 22.24 6.70
CA PHE A 317 -0.23 21.65 5.83
C PHE A 317 0.38 20.97 4.60
N TYR A 318 1.26 21.64 3.86
CA TYR A 318 1.87 21.02 2.69
C TYR A 318 2.79 19.84 3.06
N VAL A 319 3.54 19.94 4.15
CA VAL A 319 4.51 18.91 4.55
C VAL A 319 3.85 17.69 5.18
N PHE A 320 2.85 17.86 6.04
CA PHE A 320 2.25 16.76 6.80
C PHE A 320 0.90 16.29 6.25
N HIS A 321 0.23 17.08 5.41
CA HIS A 321 -1.01 16.66 4.74
C HIS A 321 -0.77 16.37 3.26
N MET A 322 -0.29 17.34 2.48
CA MET A 322 -0.24 17.19 1.01
C MET A 322 0.88 16.25 0.55
N ALA A 323 2.09 16.39 1.10
CA ALA A 323 3.24 15.60 0.67
C ALA A 323 3.09 14.09 0.96
N PRO A 324 2.70 13.62 2.15
CA PRO A 324 2.59 12.19 2.43
C PRO A 324 1.46 11.56 1.60
N GLU A 325 0.42 12.33 1.35
CA GLU A 325 -0.69 11.92 0.50
C GLU A 325 -0.25 11.79 -0.97
N TYR A 326 0.48 12.78 -1.49
CA TYR A 326 1.06 12.73 -2.83
C TYR A 326 2.03 11.55 -2.99
N LEU A 327 2.95 11.36 -2.04
CA LEU A 327 3.89 10.24 -2.06
C LEU A 327 3.17 8.89 -2.05
N THR A 328 2.07 8.78 -1.31
CA THR A 328 1.24 7.57 -1.31
C THR A 328 0.61 7.34 -2.69
N ALA A 329 0.08 8.39 -3.33
CA ALA A 329 -0.46 8.30 -4.68
C ALA A 329 0.62 7.90 -5.71
N VAL A 330 1.79 8.55 -5.68
CA VAL A 330 2.95 8.20 -6.54
C VAL A 330 3.30 6.73 -6.39
N ALA A 331 3.42 6.24 -5.15
CA ALA A 331 3.76 4.86 -4.90
C ALA A 331 2.70 3.91 -5.49
N ILE A 332 1.42 4.12 -5.16
CA ILE A 332 0.31 3.30 -5.65
C ILE A 332 0.30 3.21 -7.18
N TRP A 333 0.48 4.33 -7.88
CA TRP A 333 0.47 4.37 -9.35
C TRP A 333 1.78 3.88 -10.00
N GLY A 334 2.90 4.08 -9.31
CA GLY A 334 4.24 3.65 -9.74
C GLY A 334 4.32 2.13 -9.87
N VAL A 335 3.61 1.38 -9.03
CA VAL A 335 3.62 -0.08 -9.03
C VAL A 335 2.43 -0.65 -9.81
N ASN A 336 2.65 -1.70 -10.60
CA ASN A 336 1.53 -2.46 -11.17
C ASN A 336 0.85 -3.27 -10.06
N ILE A 337 -0.13 -2.69 -9.38
CA ILE A 337 -0.83 -3.33 -8.24
C ILE A 337 -1.47 -4.65 -8.66
N ARG A 338 -2.05 -4.74 -9.86
CA ARG A 338 -2.63 -5.98 -10.37
C ARG A 338 -1.60 -7.10 -10.48
N ALA A 339 -0.45 -6.84 -11.08
CA ALA A 339 0.61 -7.85 -11.19
C ALA A 339 1.26 -8.16 -9.83
N THR A 340 1.47 -7.14 -9.01
CA THR A 340 2.21 -7.26 -7.74
C THR A 340 1.39 -7.98 -6.68
N PHE A 341 0.10 -7.65 -6.56
CA PHE A 341 -0.80 -8.22 -5.57
C PHE A 341 -1.71 -9.31 -6.15
N GLN A 342 -1.52 -9.66 -7.43
CA GLN A 342 -2.31 -10.67 -8.16
C GLN A 342 -3.81 -10.45 -7.99
N THR A 343 -4.24 -9.20 -8.12
CA THR A 343 -5.65 -8.82 -7.97
C THR A 343 -6.39 -9.13 -9.26
N GLY A 344 -7.56 -9.77 -9.21
CA GLY A 344 -8.42 -9.85 -10.39
C GLY A 344 -8.91 -8.46 -10.83
N THR A 345 -9.44 -8.37 -12.05
CA THR A 345 -9.96 -7.10 -12.63
C THR A 345 -11.02 -6.45 -11.74
N TRP A 346 -11.82 -7.29 -11.06
CA TRP A 346 -12.89 -6.91 -10.12
C TRP A 346 -12.46 -6.97 -8.65
N GLY A 347 -11.16 -7.05 -8.35
CA GLY A 347 -10.65 -7.19 -6.99
C GLY A 347 -10.97 -8.55 -6.33
N LYS A 348 -11.51 -9.52 -7.08
CA LYS A 348 -11.64 -10.91 -6.64
C LYS A 348 -10.36 -11.67 -6.99
N VAL A 349 -9.82 -12.36 -6.00
CA VAL A 349 -8.62 -13.21 -6.07
C VAL A 349 -9.03 -14.66 -6.23
#